data_AF-A0A9E5QHC7-F1
#
_entry.id   AF-A0A9E5QHC7-F1
#
_cell.length_a   1.000
_cell.length_b   1.000
_cell.length_c   1.000
_cell.angle_alpha   90.00
_cell.angle_beta   90.00
_cell.angle_gamma   90.00
#
_symmetry.space_group_name_H-M   'P 1'
#
loop_
_entity.id
_entity.type
_entity.pdbx_description
1 polymer ?
#
loop_
_entity_poly.entity_id
_entity_poly.type
_entity_poly.pdbx_seq_one_letter_code
_entity_poly.pdbx_strand_id
1 'polypeptide(L)'
;MSARRGNLALAVVALAATLALPAAAEYGDVVLNKRSEAEGARPVVFPHWFHRIRFRCKVCHSELGFKMRAGANTVTMREIADGKFCGMCHNGQVAWAADRCDLCHSGKPGLRSGIQGGHATLGPGVW
;
A
#
# COMPACT_ATOMS: atom_id res chain seq x y z
N MET A 1 -47.03 24.42 -6.12
CA MET A 1 -46.06 24.08 -5.06
C MET A 1 -45.06 23.05 -5.61
N SER A 2 -44.14 23.44 -6.49
CA SER A 2 -43.12 22.53 -7.03
C SER A 2 -41.93 23.32 -7.53
N ALA A 3 -40.91 23.44 -6.68
CA ALA A 3 -39.54 23.81 -7.05
C ALA A 3 -38.72 23.88 -5.76
N ARG A 4 -38.09 22.77 -5.37
CA ARG A 4 -36.98 22.72 -4.37
C ARG A 4 -36.34 21.34 -4.19
N ARG A 5 -36.64 20.36 -5.05
CA ARG A 5 -36.07 19.00 -4.96
C ARG A 5 -34.78 18.80 -5.78
N GLY A 6 -34.46 19.68 -6.72
CA GLY A 6 -33.30 19.54 -7.61
C GLY A 6 -31.94 19.97 -7.02
N ASN A 7 -31.93 20.91 -6.07
CA ASN A 7 -30.66 21.52 -5.62
C ASN A 7 -29.98 20.77 -4.48
N LEU A 8 -30.70 19.94 -3.72
CA LEU A 8 -30.10 19.15 -2.64
C LEU A 8 -29.24 17.99 -3.17
N ALA A 9 -29.65 17.34 -4.26
CA ALA A 9 -28.89 16.23 -4.83
C ALA A 9 -27.51 16.67 -5.36
N LEU A 10 -27.45 17.83 -6.02
CA LEU A 10 -26.20 18.43 -6.50
C LEU A 10 -25.27 18.88 -5.35
N ALA A 11 -25.82 19.43 -4.27
CA ALA A 11 -25.03 19.83 -3.11
C ALA A 11 -24.40 18.64 -2.36
N VAL A 12 -25.11 17.51 -2.27
CA VAL A 12 -24.60 16.29 -1.61
C VAL A 12 -23.49 15.62 -2.43
N VAL A 13 -23.60 15.62 -3.76
CA VAL A 13 -22.56 15.07 -4.66
C VAL A 13 -21.30 15.96 -4.66
N ALA A 14 -21.46 17.29 -4.64
CA ALA A 14 -20.33 18.22 -4.55
C ALA A 14 -19.56 18.09 -3.23
N LEU A 15 -20.25 17.84 -2.12
CA LEU A 15 -19.61 17.65 -0.81
C LEU A 15 -18.88 16.30 -0.69
N ALA A 16 -19.37 15.25 -1.35
CA ALA A 16 -18.70 13.95 -1.41
C ALA A 16 -17.41 14.00 -2.25
N ALA A 17 -17.38 14.79 -3.33
CA ALA A 17 -16.20 14.95 -4.17
C ALA A 17 -15.02 15.66 -3.44
N THR A 18 -15.31 16.47 -2.43
CA THR A 18 -14.29 17.12 -1.58
C THR A 18 -13.73 16.23 -0.45
N LEU A 19 -14.31 15.04 -0.23
CA LEU A 19 -13.92 14.09 0.83
C LEU A 19 -13.07 12.92 0.31
N ALA A 20 -12.50 13.02 -0.89
CA ALA A 20 -11.46 12.10 -1.34
C ALA A 20 -10.20 12.32 -0.49
N LEU A 21 -10.16 11.69 0.69
CA LEU A 21 -8.98 11.68 1.54
C LEU A 21 -7.81 11.16 0.72
N PRO A 22 -6.69 11.91 0.64
CA PRO A 22 -5.53 11.43 -0.06
C PRO A 22 -5.06 10.15 0.62
N ALA A 23 -4.89 9.07 -0.15
CA ALA A 23 -4.15 7.90 0.31
C ALA A 23 -2.71 8.36 0.62
N ALA A 24 -2.45 8.64 1.89
CA ALA A 24 -1.13 8.90 2.43
C ALA A 24 -0.69 7.62 3.14
N ALA A 25 0.57 7.23 2.94
CA ALA A 25 1.14 6.16 3.72
C ALA A 25 1.11 6.57 5.21
N GLU A 26 0.54 5.71 6.04
CA GLU A 26 0.34 5.92 7.47
C GLU A 26 1.57 5.46 8.26
N TYR A 27 1.53 5.67 9.57
CA TYR A 27 2.56 5.25 10.50
C TYR A 27 2.81 3.73 10.41
N GLY A 28 4.04 3.36 10.03
CA GLY A 28 4.52 1.98 9.95
C GLY A 28 4.45 1.37 8.55
N ASP A 29 3.99 2.10 7.54
CA ASP A 29 3.90 1.58 6.18
C ASP A 29 5.28 1.40 5.54
N VAL A 30 5.46 0.33 4.77
CA VAL A 30 6.67 0.11 3.96
C VAL A 30 6.37 0.51 2.53
N VAL A 31 7.09 1.49 2.01
CA VAL A 31 7.01 1.89 0.61
C VAL A 31 8.06 1.13 -0.20
N LEU A 32 7.63 0.51 -1.31
CA LEU A 32 8.50 -0.16 -2.28
C LEU A 32 8.41 0.55 -3.63
N ASN A 33 9.50 1.20 -4.03
CA ASN A 33 9.57 1.97 -5.27
C ASN A 33 10.92 1.89 -6.00
N LYS A 34 11.77 0.90 -5.71
CA LYS A 34 13.05 0.78 -6.43
C LYS A 34 12.86 0.50 -7.92
N ARG A 35 11.73 -0.07 -8.30
CA ARG A 35 11.43 -0.47 -9.69
C ARG A 35 10.03 -0.13 -10.14
N SER A 36 9.07 -0.03 -9.22
CA SER A 36 7.65 0.14 -9.56
C SER A 36 7.43 1.28 -10.55
N GLU A 37 7.88 2.50 -10.22
CA GLU A 37 7.71 3.63 -11.12
C GLU A 37 8.53 3.51 -12.42
N ALA A 38 9.74 2.94 -12.33
CA ALA A 38 10.56 2.69 -13.52
C ALA A 38 9.91 1.68 -14.48
N GLU A 39 9.06 0.79 -13.95
CA GLU A 39 8.26 -0.19 -14.69
C GLU A 39 6.84 0.34 -15.02
N GLY A 40 6.56 1.63 -14.78
CA GLY A 40 5.30 2.28 -15.15
C GLY A 40 4.15 2.11 -14.15
N ALA A 41 4.41 1.54 -12.97
CA ALA A 41 3.40 1.35 -11.92
C ALA A 41 3.65 2.27 -10.72
N ARG A 42 2.59 2.80 -10.11
CA ARG A 42 2.71 3.63 -8.89
C ARG A 42 3.48 2.91 -7.78
N PRO A 43 4.18 3.64 -6.89
CA PRO A 43 4.86 3.04 -5.74
C PRO A 43 3.95 2.09 -4.95
N VAL A 44 4.50 0.97 -4.48
CA VAL A 44 3.73 0.03 -3.66
C VAL A 44 3.75 0.49 -2.21
N VAL A 45 2.58 0.51 -1.56
CA VAL A 45 2.46 0.76 -0.12
C VAL A 45 2.03 -0.54 0.56
N PHE A 46 2.89 -1.05 1.44
CA PHE A 46 2.61 -2.21 2.26
C PHE A 46 2.25 -1.78 3.69
N PRO A 47 1.00 -2.00 4.13
CA PRO A 47 0.58 -1.62 5.47
C PRO A 47 1.07 -2.63 6.51
N HIS A 48 2.26 -2.40 7.07
CA HIS A 48 2.89 -3.32 8.01
C HIS A 48 2.02 -3.52 9.26
N TRP A 49 1.33 -2.47 9.70
CA TRP A 49 0.36 -2.54 10.81
C TRP A 49 -0.77 -3.54 10.56
N PHE A 50 -1.37 -3.54 9.36
CA PHE A 50 -2.47 -4.45 9.05
C PHE A 50 -2.03 -5.91 9.02
N HIS A 51 -0.78 -6.16 8.61
CA HIS A 51 -0.21 -7.50 8.55
C HIS A 51 0.24 -7.99 9.93
N ARG A 52 0.82 -7.12 10.78
CA ARG A 52 1.30 -7.50 12.12
C ARG A 52 0.19 -7.84 13.11
N ILE A 53 -1.04 -7.36 12.90
CA ILE A 53 -2.18 -7.76 13.74
C ILE A 53 -2.67 -9.20 13.44
N ARG A 54 -2.23 -9.80 12.33
CA ARG A 54 -2.61 -11.17 11.91
C ARG A 54 -1.44 -12.14 11.92
N PHE A 55 -0.23 -11.67 11.65
CA PHE A 55 0.96 -12.50 11.48
C PHE A 55 2.11 -12.03 12.36
N ARG A 56 2.91 -13.01 12.83
CA ARG A 56 4.14 -12.75 13.58
C ARG A 56 5.27 -12.32 12.64
N CYS A 57 6.24 -11.58 13.16
CA CYS A 57 7.40 -11.10 12.39
C CYS A 57 8.16 -12.22 11.65
N LYS A 58 8.25 -13.41 12.25
CA LYS A 58 8.92 -14.60 11.68
C LYS A 58 8.34 -15.01 10.33
N VAL A 59 7.03 -14.91 10.16
CA VAL A 59 6.35 -15.28 8.91
C VAL A 59 6.95 -14.47 7.76
N CYS A 60 6.91 -13.14 7.86
CA CYS A 60 7.41 -12.29 6.79
C CYS A 60 8.94 -12.32 6.65
N HIS A 61 9.67 -12.19 7.77
CA HIS A 61 11.10 -11.89 7.72
C HIS A 61 12.03 -13.10 7.74
N SER A 62 11.55 -14.25 8.22
CA SER A 62 12.32 -15.49 8.20
C SER A 62 11.77 -16.47 7.17
N GLU A 63 10.45 -16.69 7.13
CA GLU A 63 9.86 -17.73 6.27
C GLU A 63 9.70 -17.24 4.83
N LEU A 64 9.12 -16.04 4.63
CA LEU A 64 8.99 -15.41 3.31
C LEU A 64 10.30 -14.76 2.82
N GLY A 65 11.29 -14.58 3.69
CA GLY A 65 12.60 -14.02 3.33
C GLY A 65 12.63 -12.51 3.08
N PHE A 66 11.66 -11.74 3.59
CA PHE A 66 11.77 -10.28 3.59
C PHE A 66 12.89 -9.83 4.53
N LYS A 67 13.91 -9.16 4.00
CA LYS A 67 14.97 -8.56 4.80
C LYS A 67 14.38 -7.44 5.66
N MET A 68 14.89 -7.29 6.88
CA MET A 68 14.54 -6.21 7.81
C MET A 68 15.11 -4.84 7.38
N ARG A 69 14.96 -4.48 6.09
CA ARG A 69 15.37 -3.21 5.50
C ARG A 69 14.50 -2.91 4.28
N ALA A 70 13.85 -1.75 4.26
CA ALA A 70 12.97 -1.35 3.17
C ALA A 70 13.71 -1.35 1.82
N GLY A 71 13.09 -1.94 0.80
CA GLY A 71 13.68 -2.07 -0.53
C GLY A 71 14.92 -2.97 -0.62
N ALA A 72 15.30 -3.73 0.41
CA ALA A 72 16.45 -4.64 0.34
C ALA A 72 16.18 -5.94 -0.44
N ASN A 73 14.90 -6.27 -0.65
CA ASN A 73 14.48 -7.34 -1.54
C ASN A 73 14.10 -6.77 -2.90
N THR A 74 14.46 -7.47 -3.96
CA THR A 74 13.84 -7.31 -5.26
C THR A 74 12.57 -8.16 -5.25
N VAL A 75 11.42 -7.52 -5.43
CA VAL A 75 10.13 -8.21 -5.54
C VAL A 75 9.58 -7.90 -6.92
N THR A 76 9.33 -8.95 -7.70
CA THR A 76 8.74 -8.88 -9.03
C THR A 76 7.31 -9.44 -9.04
N MET A 77 6.45 -8.94 -9.93
CA MET A 77 5.14 -9.57 -10.16
C MET A 77 5.26 -11.02 -10.63
N ARG A 78 6.34 -11.37 -11.33
CA ARG A 78 6.65 -12.77 -11.69
C ARG A 78 6.86 -13.64 -10.44
N GLU A 79 7.68 -13.20 -9.49
CA GLU A 79 7.87 -13.93 -8.23
C GLU A 79 6.59 -14.01 -7.41
N ILE A 80 5.76 -12.95 -7.43
CA ILE A 80 4.44 -12.95 -6.79
C ILE A 80 3.53 -14.00 -7.44
N ALA A 81 3.49 -14.08 -8.78
CA ALA A 81 2.74 -15.11 -9.50
C ALA A 81 3.28 -16.53 -9.21
N ASP A 82 4.59 -16.67 -9.03
CA ASP A 82 5.26 -17.91 -8.61
C ASP A 82 5.03 -18.26 -7.12
N GLY A 83 4.18 -17.52 -6.42
CA GLY A 83 3.82 -17.78 -5.02
C GLY A 83 4.88 -17.35 -4.01
N LYS A 84 5.76 -16.40 -4.35
CA LYS A 84 6.77 -15.84 -3.43
C LYS A 84 6.33 -14.48 -2.89
N PHE A 85 6.94 -14.04 -1.80
CA PHE A 85 6.69 -12.73 -1.19
C PHE A 85 5.18 -12.50 -0.95
N CYS A 86 4.60 -11.47 -1.57
CA CYS A 86 3.18 -11.15 -1.49
C CYS A 86 2.30 -12.32 -1.95
N GLY A 87 2.76 -13.06 -2.97
CA GLY A 87 2.03 -14.17 -3.59
C GLY A 87 1.84 -15.39 -2.69
N MET A 88 2.61 -15.52 -1.61
CA MET A 88 2.40 -16.59 -0.62
C MET A 88 1.01 -16.51 0.01
N CYS A 89 0.51 -15.28 0.21
CA CYS A 89 -0.81 -15.02 0.81
C CYS A 89 -1.80 -14.44 -0.20
N HIS A 90 -1.38 -13.54 -1.09
CA HIS A 90 -2.22 -12.94 -2.13
C HIS A 90 -2.41 -13.87 -3.33
N ASN A 91 -2.92 -15.07 -3.05
CA ASN A 91 -3.09 -16.18 -3.98
C ASN A 91 -4.56 -16.54 -4.24
N GLY A 92 -5.51 -15.74 -3.72
CA GLY A 92 -6.95 -16.00 -3.84
C GLY A 92 -7.51 -16.97 -2.79
N GLN A 93 -6.68 -17.54 -1.91
CA GLN A 93 -7.10 -18.46 -0.86
C GLN A 93 -6.91 -17.86 0.55
N VAL A 94 -5.71 -17.37 0.85
CA VAL A 94 -5.39 -16.77 2.17
C VAL A 94 -5.82 -15.30 2.20
N ALA A 95 -5.54 -14.60 1.11
CA ALA A 95 -5.97 -13.24 0.84
C ALA A 95 -6.41 -13.15 -0.62
N TRP A 96 -6.95 -11.99 -1.00
CA TRP A 96 -7.31 -11.70 -2.37
C TRP A 96 -6.10 -11.86 -3.32
N ALA A 97 -6.35 -12.34 -4.54
CA ALA A 97 -5.32 -12.62 -5.53
C ALA A 97 -4.56 -11.36 -5.96
N ALA A 98 -3.27 -11.47 -6.28
CA ALA A 98 -2.42 -10.34 -6.66
C ALA A 98 -2.69 -9.77 -8.08
N ASP A 99 -3.94 -9.80 -8.55
CA ASP A 99 -4.41 -9.27 -9.83
C ASP A 99 -5.02 -7.85 -9.71
N ARG A 100 -5.31 -7.41 -8.49
CA ARG A 100 -5.84 -6.06 -8.20
C ARG A 100 -4.71 -5.05 -7.96
N CYS A 101 -4.09 -4.60 -9.06
CA CYS A 101 -2.91 -3.73 -9.08
C CYS A 101 -3.01 -2.53 -8.11
N ASP A 102 -4.15 -1.82 -8.13
CA ASP A 102 -4.33 -0.57 -7.40
C ASP A 102 -4.32 -0.73 -5.87
N LEU A 103 -4.56 -1.93 -5.36
CA LEU A 103 -4.54 -2.21 -3.92
C LEU A 103 -3.12 -2.22 -3.35
N CYS A 104 -2.14 -2.62 -4.16
CA CYS A 104 -0.73 -2.60 -3.79
C CYS A 104 -0.05 -1.32 -4.27
N HIS A 105 -0.22 -1.01 -5.56
CA HIS A 105 0.36 0.16 -6.22
C HIS A 105 -0.45 1.41 -5.88
N SER A 106 -0.51 1.78 -4.61
CA SER A 106 -1.36 2.85 -4.06
C SER A 106 -0.61 4.14 -3.72
N GLY A 107 0.72 4.13 -3.80
CA GLY A 107 1.55 5.26 -3.47
C GLY A 107 1.43 6.42 -4.46
N LYS A 108 1.65 7.64 -3.97
CA LYS A 108 1.78 8.82 -4.82
C LYS A 108 3.07 8.74 -5.64
N PRO A 109 3.08 9.23 -6.90
CA PRO A 109 4.31 9.28 -7.68
C PRO A 109 5.46 9.99 -6.96
N GLY A 110 6.68 9.49 -7.12
CA GLY A 110 7.90 10.01 -6.52
C GLY A 110 8.18 9.58 -5.07
N LEU A 111 7.31 8.79 -4.43
CA LEU A 111 7.57 8.27 -3.09
C LEU A 111 8.77 7.32 -3.09
N ARG A 112 9.81 7.61 -2.31
CA ARG A 112 11.00 6.77 -2.23
C ARG A 112 10.74 5.51 -1.42
N SER A 113 11.48 4.44 -1.72
CA SER A 113 11.43 3.23 -0.90
C SER A 113 11.88 3.54 0.53
N GLY A 114 11.13 3.08 1.53
CA GLY A 114 11.39 3.44 2.92
C GLY A 114 10.28 2.99 3.86
N ILE A 115 10.40 3.35 5.14
CA ILE A 115 9.34 3.20 6.12
C ILE A 115 8.70 4.58 6.30
N GLN A 116 7.41 4.70 6.07
CA GLN A 116 6.66 5.91 6.36
C GLN A 116 6.17 5.87 7.80
N GLY A 117 6.37 6.97 8.53
CA GLY A 117 5.92 7.13 9.92
C GLY A 117 6.35 5.98 10.83
N GLY A 118 7.65 5.68 10.96
CA GLY A 118 8.11 4.78 12.03
C GLY A 118 7.98 5.40 13.42
N HIS A 119 8.21 4.62 14.48
CA HIS A 119 8.31 5.07 15.88
C HIS A 119 9.40 6.12 16.16
N ALA A 120 10.20 6.45 15.15
CA ALA A 120 11.14 7.54 15.22
C ALA A 120 10.38 8.81 14.82
N THR A 121 10.24 9.69 15.80
CA THR A 121 9.92 11.11 15.69
C THR A 121 10.52 11.77 14.45
N LEU A 122 9.89 12.88 14.03
CA LEU A 122 10.26 13.90 13.02
C LEU A 122 11.77 14.14 12.81
N GLY A 123 12.50 13.13 12.32
CA GLY A 123 13.94 13.14 12.12
C GLY A 123 14.30 12.20 10.98
N PRO A 124 15.46 12.42 10.32
CA PRO A 124 15.84 11.70 9.11
C PRO A 124 16.24 10.27 9.48
N GLY A 125 15.25 9.39 9.64
CA GLY A 125 15.41 7.98 9.90
C GLY A 125 15.97 7.26 8.68
N VAL A 126 17.27 7.41 8.47
CA VAL A 126 18.10 6.57 7.61
C VAL A 126 18.22 5.19 8.28
N TRP A 127 17.91 4.13 7.53
CA TRP A 127 18.26 2.74 7.80
C TRP A 127 18.87 2.11 6.55
#